data_AF-A0A537P2M4-F1
#
_entry.id   AF-A0A537P2M4-F1
#
_cell.length_a   1.000
_cell.length_b   1.000
_cell.length_c   1.000
_cell.angle_alpha   90.00
_cell.angle_beta   90.00
_cell.angle_gamma   90.00
#
_symmetry.space_group_name_H-M   'P 1'
#
loop_
_entity.id
_entity.type
_entity.pdbx_description
1 polymer ?
#
loop_
_entity_poly.entity_id
_entity_poly.type
_entity_poly.pdbx_seq_one_letter_code
_entity_poly.pdbx_strand_id
1 'polypeptide(L)'
;MTDCSASRTATSAAIKFNLISNPDSSDGAGRLGQQPVWGRCLPGLIIDSDFAMSAYQHMRRYLYRAQRLLDIPAVLELLQFRDLSRAFYSGFWQDSATSLGASCEVWEFGYHRIARSGLSTLVRGSGVRLDDHLILALMGNKLLTYRLLAEQGLDVPRHVRCTPTNLEPAHRLMAEIGKPLVIKPMSGTGGGQGVTTGITDAKSLRRAARFASRFDPDLLAEEQIEGASYRLLYLDGELIDAVRRDPPRLVADGKSTIRQLMKLENRRRLTGRPFTALRPLRLDRDAQNYLAAHGLSSSSIPAAGEVIVIKRAVNENSAAENHVVRSEVHPATAALGAKLVQNLGVRLAGLDLLCRDISQPLTRANGLISEINTTPGLHHHVLIADQHNAAAVGAILLGHLFETSSGVIRTDAAEAAPAIAAAGGGSRNDA
;
A
#
# COMPACT_ATOMS: atom_id res chain seq x y z
N MET A 1 37.44 65.62 -1.50
CA MET A 1 38.56 65.03 -0.74
C MET A 1 38.20 63.60 -0.40
N THR A 2 38.91 62.68 -1.05
CA THR A 2 39.27 61.30 -0.64
C THR A 2 38.17 60.31 -0.20
N ASP A 3 37.83 59.44 -1.14
CA ASP A 3 37.97 57.96 -1.12
C ASP A 3 38.07 57.22 0.23
N CYS A 4 37.24 56.17 0.38
CA CYS A 4 37.76 54.83 0.68
C CYS A 4 36.77 53.70 0.29
N SER A 5 37.33 52.71 -0.40
CA SER A 5 36.88 51.36 -0.79
C SER A 5 36.31 50.50 0.37
N ALA A 6 35.67 49.32 0.25
CA ALA A 6 35.67 48.27 -0.77
C ALA A 6 34.51 47.24 -0.57
N SER A 7 34.11 46.60 -1.67
CA SER A 7 33.68 45.18 -1.87
C SER A 7 32.57 44.51 -1.01
N ARG A 8 31.56 43.95 -1.67
CA ARG A 8 31.50 42.52 -2.06
C ARG A 8 30.33 42.21 -3.01
N THR A 9 30.57 41.23 -3.86
CA THR A 9 29.89 40.81 -5.08
C THR A 9 28.70 39.86 -4.84
N ALA A 10 27.68 39.94 -5.69
CA ALA A 10 26.80 38.82 -6.03
C ALA A 10 26.21 39.02 -7.45
N THR A 11 26.77 38.30 -8.41
CA THR A 11 26.34 38.31 -9.82
C THR A 11 25.14 37.38 -10.00
N SER A 12 23.99 37.92 -10.39
CA SER A 12 22.79 37.16 -10.78
C SER A 12 22.79 37.02 -12.31
N ALA A 13 22.90 35.79 -12.81
CA ALA A 13 22.80 35.49 -14.24
C ALA A 13 21.38 35.00 -14.57
N ALA A 14 20.58 35.89 -15.17
CA ALA A 14 19.29 35.58 -15.76
C ALA A 14 19.49 35.03 -17.18
N ILE A 15 18.98 33.81 -17.45
CA ILE A 15 18.93 33.25 -18.80
C ILE A 15 17.64 33.72 -19.48
N LYS A 16 17.79 34.58 -20.50
CA LYS A 16 16.74 34.96 -21.44
C LYS A 16 16.59 33.88 -22.52
N PHE A 17 15.37 33.37 -22.72
CA PHE A 17 15.03 32.59 -23.91
C PHE A 17 14.64 33.54 -25.04
N ASN A 18 15.45 33.57 -26.12
CA ASN A 18 15.09 34.25 -27.37
C ASN A 18 14.24 33.31 -28.23
N LEU A 19 13.01 33.74 -28.51
CA LEU A 19 12.18 33.27 -29.61
C LEU A 19 12.78 33.76 -30.93
N ILE A 20 13.01 32.86 -31.89
CA ILE A 20 13.22 33.23 -33.28
C ILE A 20 12.16 32.51 -34.11
N SER A 21 11.47 33.32 -34.90
CA SER A 21 10.36 33.02 -35.80
C SER A 21 10.82 32.97 -37.28
N ASN A 22 10.01 32.26 -38.09
CA ASN A 22 9.81 32.35 -39.56
C ASN A 22 10.83 31.70 -40.52
N PRO A 23 10.48 31.47 -41.81
CA PRO A 23 9.20 31.01 -42.40
C PRO A 23 9.38 29.92 -43.50
N ASP A 24 8.28 29.40 -44.04
CA ASP A 24 8.18 28.57 -45.25
C ASP A 24 8.56 29.31 -46.55
N SER A 25 9.24 28.64 -47.50
CA SER A 25 8.86 28.56 -48.93
C SER A 25 9.91 27.85 -49.83
N SER A 26 9.42 26.79 -50.48
CA SER A 26 9.62 26.31 -51.87
C SER A 26 11.00 26.18 -52.56
N ASP A 27 11.13 25.01 -53.20
CA ASP A 27 11.78 24.66 -54.47
C ASP A 27 13.21 24.08 -54.51
N GLY A 28 13.27 22.84 -55.06
CA GLY A 28 14.12 22.59 -56.24
C GLY A 28 15.40 21.77 -56.07
N ALA A 29 15.25 20.44 -56.12
CA ALA A 29 16.13 19.45 -56.78
C ALA A 29 17.68 19.54 -56.67
N GLY A 30 18.24 18.51 -56.02
CA GLY A 30 19.35 17.73 -56.58
C GLY A 30 20.78 18.07 -56.13
N ARG A 31 21.32 17.26 -55.21
CA ARG A 31 22.69 16.69 -55.24
C ARG A 31 22.89 15.71 -54.08
N LEU A 32 23.29 14.48 -54.41
CA LEU A 32 23.86 13.50 -53.49
C LEU A 32 25.14 14.09 -52.87
N GLY A 33 25.23 14.12 -51.53
CA GLY A 33 26.43 14.58 -50.85
C GLY A 33 26.29 14.71 -49.33
N GLN A 34 26.68 13.64 -48.64
CA GLN A 34 27.21 13.61 -47.26
C GLN A 34 26.28 14.01 -46.10
N GLN A 35 25.95 13.00 -45.28
CA GLN A 35 25.39 13.17 -43.95
C GLN A 35 26.42 13.86 -43.02
N PRO A 36 26.01 14.76 -42.11
CA PRO A 36 26.92 15.27 -41.09
C PRO A 36 27.12 14.20 -40.02
N VAL A 37 28.35 13.69 -39.96
CA VAL A 37 28.88 12.82 -38.91
C VAL A 37 28.93 13.61 -37.61
N TRP A 38 27.91 13.48 -36.76
CA TRP A 38 27.99 13.86 -35.35
C TRP A 38 28.74 12.76 -34.58
N GLY A 39 30.05 12.69 -34.83
CA GLY A 39 30.97 11.76 -34.21
C GLY A 39 32.07 12.51 -33.45
N ARG A 40 31.80 12.86 -32.20
CA ARG A 40 32.81 12.83 -31.12
C ARG A 40 32.13 12.32 -29.86
N CYS A 41 31.97 11.00 -29.80
CA CYS A 41 31.68 10.27 -28.59
C CYS A 41 32.84 10.48 -27.60
N LEU A 42 32.52 10.95 -26.39
CA LEU A 42 33.31 10.57 -25.22
C LEU A 42 33.21 9.03 -25.08
N PRO A 43 34.33 8.32 -24.85
CA PRO A 43 34.29 6.87 -24.75
C PRO A 43 33.64 6.47 -23.42
N GLY A 44 32.58 5.66 -23.49
CA GLY A 44 32.21 4.77 -22.39
C GLY A 44 31.01 5.14 -21.51
N LEU A 45 29.93 5.71 -22.05
CA LEU A 45 28.63 5.61 -21.39
C LEU A 45 27.49 5.61 -22.42
N ILE A 46 27.19 4.43 -22.97
CA ILE A 46 25.86 4.20 -23.55
C ILE A 46 24.93 4.16 -22.34
N ILE A 47 24.38 5.30 -21.94
CA ILE A 47 23.26 5.29 -21.01
C ILE A 47 22.10 4.73 -21.82
N ASP A 48 21.80 3.46 -21.60
CA ASP A 48 20.59 2.83 -22.10
C ASP A 48 19.42 3.78 -21.86
N SER A 49 18.66 4.11 -22.91
CA SER A 49 17.52 5.03 -22.80
C SER A 49 16.54 4.57 -21.73
N ASP A 50 16.45 3.26 -21.50
CA ASP A 50 15.62 2.66 -20.46
C ASP A 50 16.20 2.90 -19.05
N PHE A 51 17.53 2.90 -18.91
CA PHE A 51 18.20 3.25 -17.65
C PHE A 51 18.07 4.75 -17.33
N ALA A 52 18.25 5.64 -18.32
CA ALA A 52 18.05 7.07 -18.17
C ALA A 52 16.59 7.40 -17.79
N MET A 53 15.63 6.75 -18.46
CA MET A 53 14.21 6.91 -18.19
C MET A 53 13.84 6.39 -16.79
N SER A 54 14.38 5.23 -16.40
CA SER A 54 14.21 4.65 -15.06
C SER A 54 14.81 5.56 -13.97
N ALA A 55 16.05 6.03 -14.14
CA ALA A 55 16.71 6.93 -13.18
C ALA A 55 15.95 8.26 -13.05
N TYR A 56 15.47 8.82 -14.16
CA TYR A 56 14.62 10.01 -14.17
C TYR A 56 13.28 9.80 -13.47
N GLN A 57 12.62 8.65 -13.69
CA GLN A 57 11.39 8.27 -12.98
C GLN A 57 11.63 8.11 -11.48
N HIS A 58 12.74 7.48 -11.07
CA HIS A 58 13.14 7.34 -9.67
C HIS A 58 13.43 8.70 -9.01
N MET A 59 14.17 9.59 -9.68
CA MET A 59 14.45 10.94 -9.21
C MET A 59 13.17 11.77 -9.07
N ARG A 60 12.25 11.71 -10.04
CA ARG A 60 10.94 12.37 -9.93
C ARG A 60 10.12 11.83 -8.77
N ARG A 61 10.05 10.49 -8.60
CA ARG A 61 9.39 9.87 -7.45
C ARG A 61 10.00 10.36 -6.13
N TYR A 62 11.32 10.51 -6.05
CA TYR A 62 12.00 11.05 -4.88
C TYR A 62 11.64 12.51 -4.61
N LEU A 63 11.67 13.37 -5.62
CA LEU A 63 11.30 14.79 -5.50
C LEU A 63 9.83 14.98 -5.10
N TYR A 64 8.91 14.18 -5.65
CA TYR A 64 7.50 14.20 -5.24
C TYR A 64 7.30 13.71 -3.79
N ARG A 65 8.06 12.70 -3.36
CA ARG A 65 8.06 12.24 -1.96
C ARG A 65 8.63 13.30 -1.02
N ALA A 66 9.65 14.05 -1.44
CA ALA A 66 10.26 15.11 -0.64
C ALA A 66 9.28 16.25 -0.32
N GLN A 67 8.33 16.57 -1.22
CA GLN A 67 7.26 17.55 -0.93
C GLN A 67 6.39 17.18 0.28
N ARG A 68 6.32 15.90 0.66
CA ARG A 68 5.61 15.44 1.87
C ARG A 68 6.33 15.82 3.16
N LEU A 69 7.64 16.05 3.12
CA LEU A 69 8.44 16.43 4.28
C LEU A 69 8.23 17.90 4.70
N LEU A 70 7.54 18.70 3.89
CA LEU A 70 7.24 20.10 4.19
C LEU A 70 6.09 20.27 5.22
N ASP A 71 5.32 19.20 5.49
CA ASP A 71 4.26 19.20 6.51
C ASP A 71 4.74 18.48 7.77
N ILE A 72 5.54 19.19 8.57
CA ILE A 72 6.16 18.66 9.80
C ILE A 72 5.11 18.08 10.77
N PRO A 73 3.98 18.76 11.07
CA PRO A 73 2.94 18.19 11.93
C PRO A 73 2.39 16.85 11.42
N ALA A 74 2.10 16.73 10.12
CA ALA A 74 1.62 15.47 9.55
C ALA A 74 2.67 14.37 9.60
N VAL A 75 3.96 14.71 9.43
CA VAL A 75 5.07 13.76 9.59
C VAL A 75 5.16 13.26 11.03
N LEU A 76 5.06 14.14 12.02
CA LEU A 76 5.09 13.77 13.45
C LEU A 76 3.91 12.87 13.82
N GLU A 77 2.69 13.20 13.37
CA GLU A 77 1.50 12.35 13.59
C GLU A 77 1.73 10.95 12.99
N LEU A 78 2.26 10.87 11.76
CA LEU A 78 2.59 9.59 11.13
C LEU A 78 3.62 8.78 11.92
N LEU A 79 4.61 9.41 12.54
CA LEU A 79 5.58 8.73 13.40
C LEU A 79 4.92 8.16 14.66
N GLN A 80 4.06 8.94 15.33
CA GLN A 80 3.31 8.48 16.50
C GLN A 80 2.45 7.24 16.19
N PHE A 81 1.77 7.23 15.04
CA PHE A 81 0.99 6.06 14.60
C PHE A 81 1.86 4.87 14.19
N ARG A 82 3.11 5.09 13.74
CA ARG A 82 4.07 3.99 13.52
C ARG A 82 4.46 3.32 14.84
N ASP A 83 4.68 4.11 15.88
CA ASP A 83 4.99 3.57 17.22
C ASP A 83 3.78 2.86 17.82
N LEU A 84 2.57 3.42 17.64
CA LEU A 84 1.31 2.76 18.01
C LEU A 84 1.17 1.39 17.34
N SER A 85 1.40 1.33 16.02
CA SER A 85 1.34 0.08 15.27
C SER A 85 2.40 -0.92 15.72
N ARG A 86 3.62 -0.47 16.05
CA ARG A 86 4.68 -1.33 16.58
C ARG A 86 4.27 -1.92 17.93
N ALA A 87 3.74 -1.09 18.83
CA ALA A 87 3.27 -1.52 20.14
C ALA A 87 2.13 -2.56 20.02
N PHE A 88 1.17 -2.31 19.12
CA PHE A 88 0.09 -3.27 18.82
C PHE A 88 0.65 -4.63 18.36
N TYR A 89 1.50 -4.65 17.32
CA TYR A 89 2.02 -5.91 16.79
C TYR A 89 2.95 -6.64 17.78
N SER A 90 3.66 -5.90 18.63
CA SER A 90 4.45 -6.51 19.70
C SER A 90 3.59 -7.26 20.70
N GLY A 91 2.48 -6.66 21.14
CA GLY A 91 1.50 -7.34 22.02
C GLY A 91 0.86 -8.52 21.31
N PHE A 92 0.38 -8.32 20.08
CA PHE A 92 -0.23 -9.37 19.27
C PHE A 92 0.64 -10.62 19.13
N TRP A 93 1.93 -10.46 18.81
CA TRP A 93 2.83 -11.60 18.66
C TRP A 93 3.20 -12.24 20.00
N GLN A 94 3.32 -11.45 21.07
CA GLN A 94 3.55 -11.96 22.41
C GLN A 94 2.36 -12.84 22.86
N ASP A 95 1.14 -12.33 22.74
CA ASP A 95 -0.08 -13.04 23.13
C ASP A 95 -0.25 -14.33 22.30
N SER A 96 0.00 -14.24 20.98
CA SER A 96 -0.06 -15.39 20.08
C SER A 96 0.96 -16.46 20.44
N ALA A 97 2.20 -16.08 20.74
CA ALA A 97 3.24 -17.01 21.17
C ALA A 97 2.89 -17.69 22.51
N THR A 98 2.45 -16.90 23.50
CA THR A 98 2.03 -17.41 24.81
C THR A 98 0.89 -18.43 24.68
N SER A 99 -0.10 -18.17 23.81
CA SER A 99 -1.22 -19.09 23.58
C SER A 99 -0.79 -20.47 23.04
N LEU A 100 0.36 -20.55 22.38
CA LEU A 100 0.93 -21.78 21.84
C LEU A 100 2.02 -22.41 22.74
N GLY A 101 2.32 -21.81 23.90
CA GLY A 101 3.45 -22.21 24.73
C GLY A 101 4.81 -21.97 24.05
N ALA A 102 4.89 -21.02 23.11
CA ALA A 102 6.13 -20.59 22.48
C ALA A 102 6.76 -19.43 23.27
N SER A 103 8.09 -19.31 23.22
CA SER A 103 8.77 -18.10 23.70
C SER A 103 8.68 -17.00 22.63
N CYS A 104 8.68 -15.74 23.06
CA CYS A 104 8.73 -14.58 22.18
C CYS A 104 9.74 -13.58 22.73
N GLU A 105 10.77 -13.29 21.96
CA GLU A 105 11.81 -12.32 22.27
C GLU A 105 11.67 -11.12 21.33
N VAL A 106 11.65 -9.91 21.90
CA VAL A 106 11.66 -8.67 21.10
C VAL A 106 13.10 -8.38 20.70
N TRP A 107 13.35 -8.26 19.40
CA TRP A 107 14.65 -7.93 18.82
C TRP A 107 14.69 -6.50 18.28
N GLU A 108 15.90 -6.03 17.97
CA GLU A 108 16.11 -4.71 17.37
C GLU A 108 15.39 -4.56 16.01
N PHE A 109 15.25 -3.32 15.55
CA PHE A 109 14.58 -2.96 14.29
C PHE A 109 13.09 -3.37 14.19
N GLY A 110 12.50 -3.80 15.33
CA GLY A 110 11.10 -4.19 15.45
C GLY A 110 10.82 -5.63 15.02
N TYR A 111 11.83 -6.49 15.01
CA TYR A 111 11.65 -7.93 14.82
C TYR A 111 11.25 -8.59 16.14
N HIS A 112 10.57 -9.72 16.03
CA HIS A 112 10.30 -10.63 17.14
C HIS A 112 10.76 -12.02 16.74
N ARG A 113 11.53 -12.66 17.60
CA ARG A 113 11.89 -14.07 17.46
C ARG A 113 10.94 -14.91 18.30
N ILE A 114 10.26 -15.84 17.66
CA ILE A 114 9.31 -16.73 18.33
C ILE A 114 9.83 -18.16 18.19
N ALA A 115 9.95 -18.89 19.30
CA ALA A 115 10.54 -20.23 19.31
C ALA A 115 9.67 -21.25 20.04
N ARG A 116 9.60 -22.46 19.47
CA ARG A 116 8.85 -23.59 20.01
C ARG A 116 9.50 -24.90 19.52
N SER A 117 9.74 -25.84 20.43
CA SER A 117 10.18 -27.22 20.11
C SER A 117 11.40 -27.29 19.18
N GLY A 118 12.45 -26.50 19.44
CA GLY A 118 13.68 -26.51 18.63
C GLY A 118 13.58 -25.81 17.27
N LEU A 119 12.45 -25.17 16.98
CA LEU A 119 12.23 -24.32 15.82
C LEU A 119 12.08 -22.86 16.27
N SER A 120 12.51 -21.92 15.44
CA SER A 120 12.25 -20.50 15.65
C SER A 120 11.86 -19.79 14.35
N THR A 121 11.00 -18.79 14.41
CA THR A 121 10.69 -17.91 13.27
C THR A 121 10.91 -16.44 13.66
N LEU A 122 10.99 -15.59 12.64
CA LEU A 122 11.14 -14.14 12.78
C LEU A 122 9.93 -13.47 12.15
N VAL A 123 9.29 -12.59 12.91
CA VAL A 123 8.14 -11.79 12.45
C VAL A 123 8.44 -10.30 12.64
N ARG A 124 7.77 -9.45 11.85
CA ARG A 124 7.89 -7.98 11.95
C ARG A 124 6.63 -7.29 11.48
N GLY A 125 5.94 -6.58 12.38
CA GLY A 125 4.63 -6.01 12.06
C GLY A 125 3.66 -7.13 11.69
N SER A 126 3.02 -7.06 10.52
CA SER A 126 2.24 -8.17 9.96
C SER A 126 3.05 -9.16 9.12
N GLY A 127 4.35 -8.91 8.91
CA GLY A 127 5.20 -9.74 8.07
C GLY A 127 5.60 -11.04 8.76
N VAL A 128 5.49 -12.14 8.01
CA VAL A 128 5.92 -13.50 8.37
C VAL A 128 6.78 -14.07 7.25
N ARG A 129 7.48 -15.19 7.50
CA ARG A 129 8.40 -15.80 6.53
C ARG A 129 7.75 -16.89 5.66
N LEU A 130 6.59 -16.61 5.06
CA LEU A 130 5.89 -17.58 4.20
C LEU A 130 6.16 -17.37 2.72
N ASP A 131 6.05 -16.12 2.26
CA ASP A 131 6.15 -15.76 0.85
C ASP A 131 7.54 -15.20 0.49
N ASP A 132 7.98 -15.45 -0.74
CA ASP A 132 9.24 -14.93 -1.25
C ASP A 132 9.11 -13.48 -1.77
N HIS A 133 10.24 -12.79 -1.87
CA HIS A 133 10.27 -11.38 -2.25
C HIS A 133 9.68 -11.09 -3.64
N LEU A 134 9.79 -12.01 -4.60
CA LEU A 134 9.29 -11.81 -5.95
C LEU A 134 7.77 -11.82 -5.98
N ILE A 135 7.13 -12.76 -5.28
CA ILE A 135 5.67 -12.79 -5.10
C ILE A 135 5.17 -11.53 -4.38
N LEU A 136 5.87 -11.08 -3.34
CA LEU A 136 5.54 -9.84 -2.65
C LEU A 136 5.56 -8.63 -3.60
N ALA A 137 6.60 -8.52 -4.44
CA ALA A 137 6.75 -7.44 -5.40
C ALA A 137 5.71 -7.51 -6.53
N LEU A 138 5.43 -8.71 -7.04
CA LEU A 138 4.48 -8.96 -8.12
C LEU A 138 3.05 -8.55 -7.71
N MET A 139 2.58 -9.04 -6.56
CA MET A 139 1.22 -8.73 -6.06
C MET A 139 1.04 -7.27 -5.66
N GLY A 140 2.13 -6.58 -5.32
CA GLY A 140 2.14 -5.14 -5.10
C GLY A 140 1.92 -4.29 -6.36
N ASN A 141 1.98 -4.89 -7.57
CA ASN A 141 1.74 -4.20 -8.84
C ASN A 141 0.35 -4.51 -9.39
N LYS A 142 -0.55 -3.53 -9.32
CA LYS A 142 -1.97 -3.72 -9.65
C LYS A 142 -2.23 -4.15 -11.09
N LEU A 143 -1.50 -3.63 -12.07
CA LEU A 143 -1.70 -4.04 -13.47
C LEU A 143 -1.27 -5.49 -13.69
N LEU A 144 -0.17 -5.92 -13.07
CA LEU A 144 0.27 -7.31 -13.14
C LEU A 144 -0.72 -8.22 -12.42
N THR A 145 -1.21 -7.83 -11.24
CA THR A 145 -2.24 -8.57 -10.51
C THR A 145 -3.52 -8.68 -11.33
N TYR A 146 -3.99 -7.61 -11.99
CA TYR A 146 -5.17 -7.67 -12.86
C TYR A 146 -4.97 -8.55 -14.08
N ARG A 147 -3.78 -8.54 -14.69
CA ARG A 147 -3.45 -9.47 -15.78
C ARG A 147 -3.54 -10.92 -15.30
N LEU A 148 -2.96 -11.23 -14.14
CA LEU A 148 -2.98 -12.58 -13.58
C LEU A 148 -4.41 -13.02 -13.21
N LEU A 149 -5.22 -12.14 -12.62
CA LEU A 149 -6.65 -12.40 -12.36
C LEU A 149 -7.40 -12.75 -13.66
N ALA A 150 -7.19 -11.96 -14.72
CA ALA A 150 -7.82 -12.21 -16.01
C ALA A 150 -7.36 -13.54 -16.65
N GLU A 151 -6.08 -13.89 -16.54
CA GLU A 151 -5.55 -15.19 -16.99
C GLU A 151 -6.15 -16.38 -16.21
N GLN A 152 -6.60 -16.15 -14.97
CA GLN A 152 -7.39 -17.13 -14.18
C GLN A 152 -8.89 -17.14 -14.52
N GLY A 153 -9.32 -16.38 -15.54
CA GLY A 153 -10.72 -16.27 -15.96
C GLY A 153 -11.58 -15.40 -15.04
N LEU A 154 -10.98 -14.55 -14.22
CA LEU A 154 -11.68 -13.65 -13.31
C LEU A 154 -11.87 -12.28 -13.94
N ASP A 155 -13.05 -11.71 -13.75
CA ASP A 155 -13.31 -10.32 -14.12
C ASP A 155 -12.45 -9.37 -13.28
N VAL A 156 -12.00 -8.29 -13.92
CA VAL A 156 -11.30 -7.19 -13.27
C VAL A 156 -12.00 -5.86 -13.59
N PRO A 157 -11.81 -4.81 -12.77
CA PRO A 157 -12.37 -3.52 -13.09
C PRO A 157 -11.92 -3.05 -14.46
N ARG A 158 -12.81 -2.51 -15.29
CA ARG A 158 -12.41 -1.79 -16.51
C ARG A 158 -11.44 -0.67 -16.12
N HIS A 159 -10.25 -0.65 -16.71
CA HIS A 159 -9.18 0.26 -16.31
C HIS A 159 -8.32 0.72 -17.47
N VAL A 160 -7.68 1.88 -17.31
CA VAL A 160 -6.71 2.45 -18.23
C VAL A 160 -5.55 3.08 -17.46
N ARG A 161 -4.35 2.98 -18.02
CA ARG A 161 -3.20 3.73 -17.55
C ARG A 161 -3.30 5.19 -18.03
N CYS A 162 -2.98 6.13 -17.16
CA CYS A 162 -2.91 7.55 -17.50
C CYS A 162 -1.80 8.25 -16.72
N THR A 163 -1.50 9.50 -17.09
CA THR A 163 -0.53 10.34 -16.37
C THR A 163 -1.13 11.71 -16.08
N PRO A 164 -0.56 12.52 -15.17
CA PRO A 164 -1.04 13.87 -14.89
C PRO A 164 -1.05 14.80 -16.12
N THR A 165 -0.19 14.50 -17.10
CA THR A 165 -0.06 15.25 -18.35
C THR A 165 -0.87 14.64 -19.49
N ASN A 166 -1.38 13.42 -19.35
CA ASN A 166 -2.22 12.76 -20.34
C ASN A 166 -3.37 12.01 -19.67
N LEU A 167 -4.51 12.70 -19.51
CA LEU A 167 -5.75 12.17 -18.94
C LEU A 167 -6.76 11.72 -19.97
N GLU A 168 -6.44 11.83 -21.27
CA GLU A 168 -7.35 11.48 -22.36
C GLU A 168 -7.87 10.03 -22.27
N PRO A 169 -7.05 9.00 -21.94
CA PRO A 169 -7.56 7.65 -21.75
C PRO A 169 -8.61 7.57 -20.63
N ALA A 170 -8.38 8.26 -19.52
CA ALA A 170 -9.30 8.28 -18.38
C ALA A 170 -10.60 9.04 -18.69
N HIS A 171 -10.54 10.11 -19.50
CA HIS A 171 -11.73 10.81 -20.00
C HIS A 171 -12.59 9.91 -20.87
N ARG A 172 -11.99 9.17 -21.80
CA ARG A 172 -12.71 8.19 -22.64
C ARG A 172 -13.35 7.10 -21.82
N LEU A 173 -12.60 6.51 -20.88
CA LEU A 173 -13.11 5.50 -19.98
C LEU A 173 -14.33 6.00 -19.18
N MET A 174 -14.26 7.22 -18.65
CA MET A 174 -15.37 7.84 -17.91
C MET A 174 -16.63 7.99 -18.78
N ALA A 175 -16.47 8.42 -20.04
CA ALA A 175 -17.57 8.56 -20.99
C ALA A 175 -18.17 7.21 -21.41
N GLU A 176 -17.34 6.19 -21.58
CA GLU A 176 -17.77 4.85 -22.01
C GLU A 176 -18.48 4.04 -20.93
N ILE A 177 -18.10 4.19 -19.66
CA ILE A 177 -18.64 3.36 -18.57
C ILE A 177 -19.92 3.98 -17.99
N GLY A 178 -20.02 5.32 -17.98
CA GLY A 178 -21.14 6.01 -17.34
C GLY A 178 -21.22 5.82 -15.82
N LYS A 179 -20.14 5.38 -15.18
CA LYS A 179 -20.00 5.22 -13.72
C LYS A 179 -18.88 6.10 -13.19
N PRO A 180 -18.89 6.43 -11.88
CA PRO A 180 -17.75 7.09 -11.27
C PRO A 180 -16.45 6.31 -11.46
N LEU A 181 -15.35 7.03 -11.59
CA LEU A 181 -14.00 6.45 -11.63
C LEU A 181 -13.32 6.52 -10.26
N VAL A 182 -12.33 5.65 -10.10
CA VAL A 182 -11.30 5.72 -9.08
C VAL A 182 -9.97 6.05 -9.77
N ILE A 183 -9.24 7.02 -9.23
CA ILE A 183 -7.84 7.27 -9.60
C ILE A 183 -6.95 6.80 -8.47
N LYS A 184 -5.92 6.03 -8.81
CA LYS A 184 -4.89 5.57 -7.86
C LYS A 184 -3.50 5.57 -8.48
N PRO A 185 -2.44 5.77 -7.69
CA PRO A 185 -1.05 5.56 -8.13
C PRO A 185 -0.84 4.11 -8.61
N MET A 186 0.06 3.90 -9.56
CA MET A 186 0.42 2.56 -10.04
C MET A 186 1.19 1.74 -9.00
N SER A 187 2.07 2.38 -8.23
CA SER A 187 2.83 1.76 -7.14
C SER A 187 2.66 2.51 -5.82
N GLY A 188 3.01 1.84 -4.71
CA GLY A 188 3.03 2.48 -3.39
C GLY A 188 1.66 2.82 -2.81
N THR A 189 0.59 2.18 -3.28
CA THR A 189 -0.79 2.41 -2.82
C THR A 189 -1.14 1.74 -1.50
N GLY A 190 -0.19 1.08 -0.84
CA GLY A 190 -0.44 0.39 0.43
C GLY A 190 -1.18 1.29 1.43
N GLY A 191 -2.32 0.80 1.93
CA GLY A 191 -3.21 1.54 2.83
C GLY A 191 -4.01 2.67 2.17
N GLY A 192 -4.23 2.63 0.85
CA GLY A 192 -5.07 3.58 0.12
C GLY A 192 -4.44 4.95 -0.17
N GLN A 193 -3.11 5.07 -0.06
CA GLN A 193 -2.43 6.34 -0.31
C GLN A 193 -2.57 6.79 -1.76
N GLY A 194 -2.96 8.06 -1.96
CA GLY A 194 -3.14 8.64 -3.29
C GLY A 194 -4.42 8.22 -4.01
N VAL A 195 -5.26 7.38 -3.40
CA VAL A 195 -6.54 6.96 -3.98
C VAL A 195 -7.56 8.08 -3.86
N THR A 196 -8.34 8.31 -4.92
CA THR A 196 -9.51 9.20 -4.90
C THR A 196 -10.67 8.49 -5.58
N THR A 197 -11.78 8.34 -4.86
CA THR A 197 -13.01 7.73 -5.37
C THR A 197 -14.04 8.80 -5.76
N GLY A 198 -15.13 8.37 -6.41
CA GLY A 198 -16.30 9.19 -6.70
C GLY A 198 -16.06 10.23 -7.79
N ILE A 199 -15.18 9.94 -8.76
CA ILE A 199 -14.81 10.90 -9.81
C ILE A 199 -15.84 10.81 -10.93
N THR A 200 -16.64 11.85 -11.10
CA THR A 200 -17.74 11.89 -12.07
C THR A 200 -17.59 12.97 -13.14
N ASP A 201 -16.53 13.79 -13.07
CA ASP A 201 -16.36 14.93 -13.96
C ASP A 201 -14.88 15.23 -14.27
N ALA A 202 -14.65 15.99 -15.34
CA ALA A 202 -13.31 16.31 -15.81
C ALA A 202 -12.45 17.09 -14.80
N LYS A 203 -13.08 17.96 -13.98
CA LYS A 203 -12.39 18.79 -13.00
C LYS A 203 -11.99 17.97 -11.78
N SER A 204 -12.85 17.07 -11.30
CA SER A 204 -12.50 16.11 -10.24
C SER A 204 -11.42 15.13 -10.70
N LEU A 205 -11.48 14.63 -11.94
CA LEU A 205 -10.47 13.75 -12.53
C LEU A 205 -9.08 14.41 -12.53
N ARG A 206 -8.96 15.65 -13.03
CA ARG A 206 -7.70 16.40 -13.05
C ARG A 206 -7.12 16.62 -11.64
N ARG A 207 -7.98 16.89 -10.66
CA ARG A 207 -7.56 17.09 -9.27
C ARG A 207 -7.09 15.78 -8.64
N ALA A 208 -7.80 14.70 -8.88
CA ALA A 208 -7.45 13.36 -8.41
C ALA A 208 -6.11 12.90 -8.99
N ALA A 209 -5.91 13.06 -10.30
CA ALA A 209 -4.66 12.72 -10.96
C ALA A 209 -3.46 13.50 -10.40
N ARG A 210 -3.61 14.82 -10.20
CA ARG A 210 -2.57 15.65 -9.57
C ARG A 210 -2.26 15.22 -8.14
N PHE A 211 -3.27 14.77 -7.39
CA PHE A 211 -3.06 14.28 -6.03
C PHE A 211 -2.33 12.94 -6.02
N ALA A 212 -2.82 11.97 -6.80
CA ALA A 212 -2.21 10.65 -6.92
C ALA A 212 -0.77 10.72 -7.44
N SER A 213 -0.46 11.68 -8.31
CA SER A 213 0.89 11.85 -8.86
C SER A 213 1.95 12.29 -7.88
N ARG A 214 1.56 12.72 -6.68
CA ARG A 214 2.49 12.97 -5.56
C ARG A 214 3.10 11.67 -5.03
N PHE A 215 2.51 10.53 -5.37
CA PHE A 215 2.96 9.20 -4.94
C PHE A 215 3.64 8.44 -6.08
N ASP A 216 3.02 8.44 -7.26
CA ASP A 216 3.58 7.87 -8.50
C ASP A 216 3.07 8.68 -9.71
N PRO A 217 3.94 9.21 -10.60
CA PRO A 217 3.48 9.89 -11.81
C PRO A 217 2.70 8.99 -12.77
N ASP A 218 2.82 7.68 -12.62
CA ASP A 218 2.07 6.71 -13.37
C ASP A 218 0.81 6.30 -12.62
N LEU A 219 -0.35 6.42 -13.26
CA LEU A 219 -1.66 6.33 -12.60
C LEU A 219 -2.53 5.27 -13.26
N LEU A 220 -3.39 4.67 -12.45
CA LEU A 220 -4.48 3.82 -12.91
C LEU A 220 -5.81 4.55 -12.70
N ALA A 221 -6.55 4.69 -13.79
CA ALA A 221 -7.96 5.07 -13.78
C ALA A 221 -8.79 3.82 -13.97
N GLU A 222 -9.75 3.56 -13.08
CA GLU A 222 -10.59 2.37 -13.15
C GLU A 222 -12.04 2.71 -12.79
N GLU A 223 -12.96 1.86 -13.25
CA GLU A 223 -14.34 1.94 -12.79
C GLU A 223 -14.44 1.78 -11.27
N GLN A 224 -15.32 2.55 -10.66
CA GLN A 224 -15.66 2.35 -9.27
C GLN A 224 -16.65 1.18 -9.14
N ILE A 225 -16.25 0.17 -8.38
CA ILE A 225 -17.11 -0.96 -8.03
C ILE A 225 -17.99 -0.58 -6.85
N GLU A 226 -19.27 -0.93 -6.95
CA GLU A 226 -20.24 -0.75 -5.88
C GLU A 226 -20.25 -1.95 -4.94
N GLY A 227 -20.59 -1.71 -3.67
CA GLY A 227 -20.71 -2.75 -2.67
C GLY A 227 -19.91 -2.45 -1.41
N ALA A 228 -20.00 -3.35 -0.44
CA ALA A 228 -19.18 -3.32 0.75
C ALA A 228 -17.78 -3.88 0.47
N SER A 229 -16.81 -3.45 1.28
CA SER A 229 -15.44 -3.92 1.21
C SER A 229 -15.24 -5.11 2.14
N TYR A 230 -14.82 -6.24 1.59
CA TYR A 230 -14.51 -7.45 2.33
C TYR A 230 -13.02 -7.76 2.22
N ARG A 231 -12.45 -8.34 3.28
CA ARG A 231 -11.13 -8.94 3.27
C ARG A 231 -11.22 -10.38 3.71
N LEU A 232 -10.89 -11.29 2.80
CA LEU A 232 -10.80 -12.73 3.08
C LEU A 232 -9.33 -13.09 3.25
N LEU A 233 -8.99 -13.69 4.38
CA LEU A 233 -7.63 -14.08 4.72
C LEU A 233 -7.45 -15.58 4.49
N TYR A 234 -6.52 -15.93 3.62
CA TYR A 234 -6.17 -17.31 3.29
C TYR A 234 -4.76 -17.65 3.78
N LEU A 235 -4.58 -18.88 4.23
CA LEU A 235 -3.30 -19.50 4.58
C LEU A 235 -3.18 -20.85 3.85
N ASP A 236 -2.23 -20.98 2.93
CA ASP A 236 -2.03 -22.14 2.04
C ASP A 236 -3.33 -22.60 1.34
N GLY A 237 -4.17 -21.63 0.98
CA GLY A 237 -5.46 -21.85 0.32
C GLY A 237 -6.62 -22.18 1.25
N GLU A 238 -6.39 -22.35 2.56
CA GLU A 238 -7.48 -22.41 3.53
C GLU A 238 -7.94 -20.98 3.87
N LEU A 239 -9.23 -20.69 3.74
CA LEU A 239 -9.79 -19.45 4.30
C LEU A 239 -9.64 -19.56 5.82
N ILE A 240 -8.95 -18.64 6.50
CA ILE A 240 -8.76 -18.62 7.96
C ILE A 240 -9.53 -17.50 8.66
N ASP A 241 -9.92 -16.44 7.95
CA ASP A 241 -10.89 -15.45 8.44
C ASP A 241 -11.50 -14.62 7.29
N ALA A 242 -12.64 -13.95 7.53
CA ALA A 242 -13.18 -12.96 6.61
C ALA A 242 -13.84 -11.80 7.36
N VAL A 243 -13.56 -10.57 6.93
CA VAL A 243 -14.01 -9.35 7.59
C VAL A 243 -14.65 -8.38 6.59
N ARG A 244 -15.86 -7.90 6.89
CA ARG A 244 -16.44 -6.72 6.25
C ARG A 244 -15.88 -5.47 6.92
N ARG A 245 -15.38 -4.54 6.12
CA ARG A 245 -14.79 -3.28 6.56
C ARG A 245 -15.67 -2.14 6.11
N ASP A 246 -16.29 -1.48 7.07
CA ASP A 246 -17.15 -0.33 6.82
C ASP A 246 -16.32 0.97 6.79
N PRO A 247 -16.77 2.02 6.07
CA PRO A 247 -16.03 3.27 5.99
C PRO A 247 -15.92 3.98 7.35
N PRO A 248 -14.84 4.75 7.59
CA PRO A 248 -14.65 5.44 8.86
C PRO A 248 -15.75 6.46 9.13
N ARG A 249 -16.27 6.44 10.36
CA ARG A 249 -17.35 7.31 10.83
C ARG A 249 -16.98 8.08 12.10
N LEU A 250 -17.65 9.19 12.32
CA LEU A 250 -17.61 9.97 13.55
C LEU A 250 -19.04 10.19 14.07
N VAL A 251 -19.17 10.31 15.39
CA VAL A 251 -20.43 10.73 16.02
C VAL A 251 -20.28 12.19 16.43
N ALA A 252 -21.19 13.04 15.94
CA ALA A 252 -21.16 14.46 16.28
C ALA A 252 -21.65 14.74 17.70
N ASP A 253 -21.08 15.79 18.30
CA ASP A 253 -21.42 16.31 19.63
C ASP A 253 -22.31 17.56 19.57
N GLY A 254 -22.69 18.01 18.37
CA GLY A 254 -23.47 19.22 18.14
C GLY A 254 -22.72 20.54 18.32
N LYS A 255 -21.40 20.50 18.59
CA LYS A 255 -20.61 21.69 18.99
C LYS A 255 -19.29 21.80 18.23
N SER A 256 -18.67 20.69 17.91
CA SER A 256 -17.38 20.59 17.25
C SER A 256 -17.54 20.49 15.73
N THR A 257 -16.66 21.16 15.00
CA THR A 257 -16.53 20.95 13.55
C THR A 257 -16.06 19.52 13.25
N ILE A 258 -16.36 19.00 12.06
CA ILE A 258 -15.85 17.70 11.60
C ILE A 258 -14.31 17.62 11.74
N ARG A 259 -13.59 18.70 11.41
CA ARG A 259 -12.13 18.77 11.59
C ARG A 259 -11.70 18.59 13.05
N GLN A 260 -12.42 19.18 14.00
CA GLN A 260 -12.14 19.04 15.43
C GLN A 260 -12.46 17.62 15.91
N LEU A 261 -13.59 17.05 15.49
CA LEU A 261 -13.96 15.67 15.80
C LEU A 261 -12.91 14.67 15.29
N MET A 262 -12.40 14.85 14.07
CA MET A 262 -11.31 14.02 13.53
C MET A 262 -10.03 14.11 14.37
N LYS A 263 -9.65 15.32 14.82
CA LYS A 263 -8.48 15.50 15.69
C LYS A 263 -8.66 14.82 17.04
N LEU A 264 -9.85 14.92 17.63
CA LEU A 264 -10.18 14.27 18.89
C LEU A 264 -10.11 12.74 18.75
N GLU A 265 -10.67 12.20 17.68
CA GLU A 265 -10.60 10.77 17.37
C GLU A 265 -9.16 10.30 17.14
N ASN A 266 -8.32 11.05 16.42
CA ASN A 266 -6.90 10.70 16.26
C ASN A 266 -6.16 10.68 17.60
N ARG A 267 -6.41 11.65 18.49
CA ARG A 267 -5.86 11.64 19.85
C ARG A 267 -6.32 10.40 20.61
N ARG A 268 -7.61 10.07 20.55
CA ARG A 268 -8.17 8.85 21.17
C ARG A 268 -7.50 7.59 20.63
N ARG A 269 -7.27 7.48 19.32
CA ARG A 269 -6.57 6.34 18.70
C ARG A 269 -5.14 6.17 19.22
N LEU A 270 -4.42 7.28 19.42
CA LEU A 270 -3.05 7.26 19.92
C LEU A 270 -2.97 6.83 21.39
N THR A 271 -3.81 7.41 22.25
CA THR A 271 -3.71 7.24 23.70
C THR A 271 -4.63 6.16 24.27
N GLY A 272 -5.70 5.82 23.55
CA GLY A 272 -6.74 4.90 24.01
C GLY A 272 -6.27 3.46 24.07
N ARG A 273 -6.75 2.74 25.09
CA ARG A 273 -6.63 1.29 25.23
C ARG A 273 -8.01 0.70 25.58
N PRO A 274 -8.38 -0.49 25.09
CA PRO A 274 -7.68 -1.28 24.06
C PRO A 274 -7.51 -0.49 22.75
N PHE A 275 -6.59 -0.92 21.89
CA PHE A 275 -6.35 -0.25 20.61
C PHE A 275 -7.63 -0.28 19.77
N THR A 276 -8.01 0.85 19.16
CA THR A 276 -9.20 0.92 18.29
C THR A 276 -8.84 1.08 16.82
N ALA A 277 -7.69 1.66 16.49
CA ALA A 277 -7.21 1.79 15.12
C ALA A 277 -5.69 2.01 15.10
N LEU A 278 -5.03 1.67 13.99
CA LEU A 278 -3.57 1.82 13.83
C LEU A 278 -3.18 2.92 12.84
N ARG A 279 -4.17 3.68 12.33
CA ARG A 279 -3.98 4.76 11.36
C ARG A 279 -4.75 6.01 11.78
N PRO A 280 -4.23 7.22 11.47
CA PRO A 280 -4.98 8.45 11.67
C PRO A 280 -6.11 8.55 10.66
N LEU A 281 -7.24 9.15 11.07
CA LEU A 281 -8.21 9.72 10.15
C LEU A 281 -7.62 10.98 9.53
N ARG A 282 -7.54 10.99 8.20
CA ARG A 282 -6.99 12.11 7.44
C ARG A 282 -8.05 12.81 6.62
N LEU A 283 -8.02 14.14 6.63
CA LEU A 283 -8.82 14.97 5.74
C LEU A 283 -8.15 15.08 4.36
N ASP A 284 -8.01 13.93 3.71
CA ASP A 284 -7.46 13.80 2.36
C ASP A 284 -8.49 14.17 1.28
N ARG A 285 -8.14 13.94 0.01
CA ARG A 285 -9.01 14.27 -1.11
C ARG A 285 -10.28 13.44 -1.15
N ASP A 286 -10.20 12.16 -0.76
CA ASP A 286 -11.36 11.27 -0.69
C ASP A 286 -12.36 11.77 0.35
N ALA A 287 -11.87 12.15 1.53
CA ALA A 287 -12.71 12.73 2.58
C ALA A 287 -13.34 14.06 2.16
N GLN A 288 -12.57 14.96 1.54
CA GLN A 288 -13.09 16.25 1.06
C GLN A 288 -14.19 16.07 -0.01
N ASN A 289 -13.96 15.17 -0.97
CA ASN A 289 -14.93 14.88 -2.03
C ASN A 289 -16.20 14.25 -1.44
N TYR A 290 -16.05 13.29 -0.51
CA TYR A 290 -17.18 12.63 0.12
C TYR A 290 -18.04 13.61 0.91
N LEU A 291 -17.44 14.41 1.79
CA LEU A 291 -18.16 15.42 2.56
C LEU A 291 -18.89 16.41 1.64
N ALA A 292 -18.21 16.94 0.62
CA ALA A 292 -18.80 17.89 -0.31
C ALA A 292 -19.99 17.31 -1.08
N ALA A 293 -19.91 16.03 -1.49
CA ALA A 293 -21.02 15.34 -2.15
C ALA A 293 -22.26 15.16 -1.25
N HIS A 294 -22.09 15.25 0.07
CA HIS A 294 -23.17 15.18 1.06
C HIS A 294 -23.50 16.56 1.65
N GLY A 295 -23.12 17.65 0.99
CA GLY A 295 -23.41 19.02 1.45
C GLY A 295 -22.63 19.44 2.69
N LEU A 296 -21.61 18.69 3.10
CA LEU A 296 -20.77 18.94 4.26
C LEU A 296 -19.39 19.47 3.88
N SER A 297 -18.74 20.10 4.85
CA SER A 297 -17.35 20.53 4.76
C SER A 297 -16.63 20.23 6.07
N SER A 298 -15.30 20.33 6.07
CA SER A 298 -14.53 20.14 7.30
C SER A 298 -14.87 21.12 8.44
N SER A 299 -15.51 22.24 8.13
CA SER A 299 -15.97 23.27 9.07
C SER A 299 -17.44 23.14 9.45
N SER A 300 -18.19 22.19 8.87
CA SER A 300 -19.56 21.91 9.28
C SER A 300 -19.60 21.39 10.71
N ILE A 301 -20.64 21.78 11.46
CA ILE A 301 -20.95 21.31 12.82
C ILE A 301 -22.27 20.51 12.72
N PRO A 302 -22.21 19.18 12.61
CA PRO A 302 -23.39 18.34 12.50
C PRO A 302 -24.13 18.21 13.83
N ALA A 303 -25.38 17.73 13.79
CA ALA A 303 -26.22 17.66 14.99
C ALA A 303 -25.68 16.62 15.99
N ALA A 304 -25.94 16.84 17.28
CA ALA A 304 -25.52 15.90 18.32
C ALA A 304 -26.13 14.50 18.08
N GLY A 305 -25.30 13.46 18.12
CA GLY A 305 -25.70 12.08 17.85
C GLY A 305 -25.72 11.68 16.37
N GLU A 306 -25.52 12.63 15.44
CA GLU A 306 -25.45 12.34 14.02
C GLU A 306 -24.18 11.53 13.69
N VAL A 307 -24.33 10.45 12.94
CA VAL A 307 -23.22 9.61 12.46
C VAL A 307 -22.78 10.08 11.08
N ILE A 308 -21.55 10.57 10.99
CA ILE A 308 -20.98 11.13 9.77
C ILE A 308 -19.95 10.16 9.21
N VAL A 309 -20.20 9.66 8.00
CA VAL A 309 -19.17 8.95 7.23
C VAL A 309 -18.17 9.97 6.69
N ILE A 310 -16.89 9.71 6.88
CA ILE A 310 -15.83 10.69 6.57
C ILE A 310 -15.35 10.56 5.13
N LYS A 311 -15.21 9.33 4.64
CA LYS A 311 -14.70 9.02 3.30
C LYS A 311 -15.16 7.61 2.88
N ARG A 312 -14.99 7.23 1.61
CA ARG A 312 -15.35 5.89 1.12
C ARG A 312 -14.25 4.87 1.40
N ALA A 313 -12.98 5.28 1.31
CA ALA A 313 -11.86 4.40 1.55
C ALA A 313 -11.84 3.88 3.00
N VAL A 314 -11.80 2.56 3.15
CA VAL A 314 -11.96 1.87 4.45
C VAL A 314 -10.66 1.71 5.25
N ASN A 315 -9.51 2.07 4.68
CA ASN A 315 -8.18 1.80 5.28
C ASN A 315 -7.89 2.53 6.60
N GLU A 316 -8.72 3.51 6.96
CA GLU A 316 -8.61 4.30 8.19
C GLU A 316 -9.78 4.06 9.15
N ASN A 317 -10.54 2.99 8.93
CA ASN A 317 -11.62 2.58 9.83
C ASN A 317 -11.07 2.12 11.20
N SER A 318 -11.95 2.06 12.19
CA SER A 318 -11.64 1.56 13.52
C SER A 318 -12.20 0.15 13.71
N ALA A 319 -11.88 -0.45 14.87
CA ALA A 319 -12.39 -1.75 15.27
C ALA A 319 -13.92 -1.83 15.17
N ALA A 320 -14.63 -0.75 15.53
CA ALA A 320 -16.09 -0.70 15.49
C ALA A 320 -16.69 -0.79 14.08
N GLU A 321 -15.87 -0.68 13.03
CA GLU A 321 -16.27 -0.80 11.62
C GLU A 321 -15.74 -2.07 10.95
N ASN A 322 -15.13 -2.99 11.70
CA ASN A 322 -14.67 -4.28 11.20
C ASN A 322 -15.57 -5.38 11.77
N HIS A 323 -16.28 -6.09 10.90
CA HIS A 323 -17.24 -7.13 11.25
C HIS A 323 -16.78 -8.47 10.70
N VAL A 324 -16.63 -9.49 11.57
CA VAL A 324 -16.32 -10.85 11.14
C VAL A 324 -17.54 -11.44 10.43
N VAL A 325 -17.32 -11.93 9.21
CA VAL A 325 -18.38 -12.43 8.30
C VAL A 325 -17.97 -13.75 7.65
N ARG A 326 -16.98 -14.46 8.21
CA ARG A 326 -16.47 -15.73 7.68
C ARG A 326 -17.57 -16.74 7.37
N SER A 327 -18.54 -16.90 8.27
CA SER A 327 -19.68 -17.83 8.11
C SER A 327 -20.67 -17.38 7.04
N GLU A 328 -20.66 -16.10 6.65
CA GLU A 328 -21.53 -15.54 5.62
C GLU A 328 -20.94 -15.67 4.21
N VAL A 329 -19.65 -16.00 4.08
CA VAL A 329 -18.99 -16.09 2.77
C VAL A 329 -19.58 -17.23 1.96
N HIS A 330 -20.09 -16.91 0.76
CA HIS A 330 -20.60 -17.94 -0.15
C HIS A 330 -19.51 -18.99 -0.46
N PRO A 331 -19.80 -20.32 -0.35
CA PRO A 331 -18.80 -21.36 -0.54
C PRO A 331 -18.08 -21.32 -1.89
N ALA A 332 -18.77 -20.96 -2.98
CA ALA A 332 -18.13 -20.81 -4.29
C ALA A 332 -17.12 -19.65 -4.33
N THR A 333 -17.38 -18.55 -3.61
CA THR A 333 -16.44 -17.43 -3.49
C THR A 333 -15.22 -17.82 -2.65
N ALA A 334 -15.43 -18.58 -1.56
CA ALA A 334 -14.35 -19.12 -0.76
C ALA A 334 -13.45 -20.07 -1.57
N ALA A 335 -14.05 -21.01 -2.31
CA ALA A 335 -13.31 -21.95 -3.16
C ALA A 335 -12.58 -21.26 -4.32
N LEU A 336 -13.18 -20.22 -4.91
CA LEU A 336 -12.54 -19.39 -5.95
C LEU A 336 -11.31 -18.68 -5.40
N GLY A 337 -11.41 -18.08 -4.21
CA GLY A 337 -10.28 -17.44 -3.54
C GLY A 337 -9.16 -18.42 -3.21
N ALA A 338 -9.50 -19.59 -2.65
CA ALA A 338 -8.57 -20.68 -2.35
C ALA A 338 -7.79 -21.12 -3.60
N LYS A 339 -8.50 -21.43 -4.68
CA LYS A 339 -7.89 -21.84 -5.96
C LYS A 339 -6.98 -20.74 -6.52
N LEU A 340 -7.43 -19.49 -6.46
CA LEU A 340 -6.67 -18.35 -6.96
C LEU A 340 -5.33 -18.22 -6.24
N VAL A 341 -5.32 -18.21 -4.90
CA VAL A 341 -4.09 -17.99 -4.13
C VAL A 341 -3.12 -19.18 -4.29
N GLN A 342 -3.64 -20.40 -4.36
CA GLN A 342 -2.84 -21.60 -4.66
C GLN A 342 -2.21 -21.54 -6.05
N ASN A 343 -2.98 -21.19 -7.08
CA ASN A 343 -2.49 -21.08 -8.46
C ASN A 343 -1.40 -20.00 -8.61
N LEU A 344 -1.51 -18.91 -7.86
CA LEU A 344 -0.52 -17.84 -7.86
C LEU A 344 0.68 -18.11 -6.93
N GLY A 345 0.66 -19.22 -6.18
CA GLY A 345 1.71 -19.54 -5.22
C GLY A 345 1.78 -18.59 -4.03
N VAL A 346 0.68 -17.90 -3.70
CA VAL A 346 0.61 -17.00 -2.55
C VAL A 346 0.15 -17.79 -1.33
N ARG A 347 1.02 -17.90 -0.33
CA ARG A 347 0.80 -18.69 0.87
C ARG A 347 -0.06 -17.96 1.90
N LEU A 348 0.27 -16.71 2.23
CA LEU A 348 -0.56 -15.87 3.08
C LEU A 348 -1.16 -14.72 2.28
N ALA A 349 -2.47 -14.77 2.04
CA ALA A 349 -3.16 -13.83 1.17
C ALA A 349 -4.33 -13.14 1.89
N GLY A 350 -4.35 -11.81 1.88
CA GLY A 350 -5.56 -11.02 2.09
C GLY A 350 -6.19 -10.64 0.75
N LEU A 351 -7.26 -11.33 0.35
CA LEU A 351 -8.04 -10.99 -0.82
C LEU A 351 -9.05 -9.89 -0.48
N ASP A 352 -8.92 -8.75 -1.13
CA ASP A 352 -9.86 -7.64 -0.98
C ASP A 352 -10.92 -7.69 -2.07
N LEU A 353 -12.18 -7.80 -1.65
CA LEU A 353 -13.35 -7.89 -2.53
C LEU A 353 -14.24 -6.65 -2.34
N LEU A 354 -14.81 -6.17 -3.43
CA LEU A 354 -15.91 -5.20 -3.42
C LEU A 354 -17.15 -5.90 -3.96
N CYS A 355 -18.16 -6.13 -3.14
CA CYS A 355 -19.38 -6.80 -3.57
C CYS A 355 -20.62 -6.34 -2.79
N ARG A 356 -21.79 -6.51 -3.39
CA ARG A 356 -23.08 -6.10 -2.78
C ARG A 356 -23.50 -7.03 -1.67
N ASP A 357 -23.30 -8.34 -1.85
CA ASP A 357 -23.64 -9.37 -0.89
C ASP A 357 -22.61 -10.51 -0.93
N ILE A 358 -21.88 -10.71 0.18
CA ILE A 358 -20.85 -11.75 0.29
C ILE A 358 -21.44 -13.16 0.40
N SER A 359 -22.72 -13.28 0.76
CA SER A 359 -23.46 -14.55 0.81
C SER A 359 -23.88 -15.05 -0.57
N GLN A 360 -23.70 -14.25 -1.61
CA GLN A 360 -23.92 -14.64 -3.00
C GLN A 360 -22.60 -14.95 -3.72
N PRO A 361 -22.61 -15.79 -4.76
CA PRO A 361 -21.41 -16.05 -5.58
C PRO A 361 -20.79 -14.76 -6.12
N LEU A 362 -19.46 -14.69 -6.14
CA LEU A 362 -18.74 -13.59 -6.77
C LEU A 362 -18.85 -13.70 -8.29
N THR A 363 -19.71 -12.85 -8.86
CA THR A 363 -19.90 -12.67 -10.29
C THR A 363 -19.76 -11.18 -10.63
N ARG A 364 -19.53 -10.83 -11.89
CA ARG A 364 -19.49 -9.43 -12.35
C ARG A 364 -20.66 -8.58 -11.86
N ALA A 365 -21.85 -9.19 -11.76
CA ALA A 365 -23.06 -8.54 -11.30
C ALA A 365 -23.10 -8.34 -9.77
N ASN A 366 -22.39 -9.15 -8.98
CA ASN A 366 -22.35 -9.01 -7.52
C ASN A 366 -21.15 -8.19 -7.04
N GLY A 367 -19.98 -8.34 -7.67
CA GLY A 367 -18.75 -7.68 -7.23
C GLY A 367 -17.50 -8.20 -7.93
N LEU A 368 -16.33 -7.74 -7.47
CA LEU A 368 -15.03 -8.12 -8.03
C LEU A 368 -13.96 -8.24 -6.94
N ILE A 369 -12.88 -8.97 -7.25
CA ILE A 369 -11.62 -8.89 -6.51
C ILE A 369 -10.93 -7.59 -6.90
N SER A 370 -10.62 -6.76 -5.90
CA SER A 370 -9.97 -5.47 -6.10
C SER A 370 -8.45 -5.53 -5.90
N GLU A 371 -7.96 -6.37 -4.98
CA GLU A 371 -6.54 -6.46 -4.62
C GLU A 371 -6.19 -7.81 -3.97
N ILE A 372 -4.95 -8.27 -4.14
CA ILE A 372 -4.36 -9.43 -3.46
C ILE A 372 -3.21 -8.91 -2.60
N ASN A 373 -3.31 -9.05 -1.28
CA ASN A 373 -2.30 -8.58 -0.33
C ASN A 373 -1.49 -9.76 0.22
N THR A 374 -0.18 -9.78 -0.05
CA THR A 374 0.77 -10.85 0.37
C THR A 374 1.48 -10.56 1.71
N THR A 375 1.30 -9.35 2.25
CA THR A 375 1.63 -9.00 3.65
C THR A 375 0.40 -8.37 4.30
N PRO A 376 -0.72 -9.13 4.38
CA PRO A 376 -2.00 -8.57 4.77
C PRO A 376 -1.91 -7.95 6.17
N GLY A 377 -2.56 -6.81 6.36
CA GLY A 377 -2.64 -6.18 7.66
C GLY A 377 -3.48 -7.04 8.62
N LEU A 378 -2.83 -7.88 9.43
CA LEU A 378 -3.52 -8.80 10.36
C LEU A 378 -4.42 -8.08 11.36
N HIS A 379 -4.09 -6.83 11.71
CA HIS A 379 -4.90 -6.00 12.58
C HIS A 379 -6.38 -5.86 12.15
N HIS A 380 -6.74 -6.01 10.88
CA HIS A 380 -8.16 -5.98 10.47
C HIS A 380 -8.96 -7.19 10.96
N HIS A 381 -8.28 -8.30 11.25
CA HIS A 381 -8.85 -9.56 11.75
C HIS A 381 -8.81 -9.63 13.29
N VAL A 382 -8.23 -8.63 13.95
CA VAL A 382 -8.04 -8.56 15.41
C VAL A 382 -8.78 -7.36 15.99
N LEU A 383 -8.62 -6.19 15.37
CA LEU A 383 -9.35 -4.98 15.71
C LEU A 383 -10.72 -5.04 15.05
N ILE A 384 -11.64 -5.78 15.67
CA ILE A 384 -13.02 -6.01 15.22
C ILE A 384 -14.04 -5.52 16.25
N ALA A 385 -15.27 -5.31 15.79
CA ALA A 385 -16.34 -4.71 16.58
C ALA A 385 -16.80 -5.62 17.73
N ASP A 386 -16.86 -6.93 17.47
CA ASP A 386 -17.21 -7.94 18.46
C ASP A 386 -16.05 -8.93 18.64
N GLN A 387 -15.35 -8.79 19.76
CA GLN A 387 -14.17 -9.59 20.09
C GLN A 387 -14.49 -11.06 20.39
N HIS A 388 -15.75 -11.42 20.67
CA HIS A 388 -16.13 -12.83 20.89
C HIS A 388 -16.00 -13.67 19.62
N ASN A 389 -16.10 -13.03 18.46
CA ASN A 389 -15.98 -13.66 17.14
C ASN A 389 -14.56 -13.56 16.56
N ALA A 390 -13.57 -13.11 17.34
CA ALA A 390 -12.21 -12.95 16.84
C ALA A 390 -11.57 -14.29 16.51
N ALA A 391 -11.08 -14.43 15.27
CA ALA A 391 -10.21 -15.54 14.92
C ALA A 391 -8.85 -15.38 15.60
N ALA A 392 -8.29 -16.47 16.12
CA ALA A 392 -6.95 -16.51 16.73
C ALA A 392 -5.84 -16.50 15.65
N VAL A 393 -5.90 -15.53 14.71
CA VAL A 393 -5.10 -15.51 13.48
C VAL A 393 -3.60 -15.64 13.76
N GLY A 394 -3.08 -14.98 14.80
CA GLY A 394 -1.66 -15.09 15.15
C GLY A 394 -1.26 -16.49 15.62
N ALA A 395 -2.10 -17.16 16.43
CA ALA A 395 -1.87 -18.53 16.86
C ALA A 395 -2.00 -19.51 15.69
N ILE A 396 -2.99 -19.33 14.81
CA ILE A 396 -3.15 -20.14 13.59
C ILE A 396 -1.90 -20.03 12.70
N LEU A 397 -1.41 -18.81 12.45
CA LEU A 397 -0.21 -18.57 11.63
C LEU A 397 1.04 -19.19 12.24
N LEU A 398 1.29 -18.96 13.54
CA LEU A 398 2.47 -19.51 14.22
C LEU A 398 2.42 -21.04 14.31
N GLY A 399 1.25 -21.61 14.65
CA GLY A 399 1.03 -23.05 14.66
C GLY A 399 1.38 -23.66 13.31
N HIS A 400 0.82 -23.12 12.24
CA HIS A 400 1.10 -23.55 10.87
C HIS A 400 2.60 -23.45 10.49
N LEU A 401 3.28 -22.35 10.83
CA LEU A 401 4.72 -22.19 10.57
C LEU A 401 5.55 -23.30 11.25
N PHE A 402 5.25 -23.61 12.51
CA PHE A 402 5.95 -24.64 13.26
C PHE A 402 5.61 -26.05 12.79
N GLU A 403 4.33 -26.35 12.56
CA GLU A 403 3.85 -27.67 12.12
C GLU A 403 4.40 -28.06 10.74
N THR A 404 4.41 -27.11 9.81
CA THR A 404 4.90 -27.35 8.44
C THR A 404 6.40 -27.14 8.30
N SER A 405 7.09 -26.69 9.35
CA SER A 405 8.48 -26.24 9.28
C SER A 405 8.75 -25.23 8.14
N SER A 406 7.74 -24.44 7.78
CA SER A 406 7.86 -23.39 6.77
C SER A 406 8.24 -22.07 7.42
N GLY A 407 9.21 -21.33 6.84
CA GLY A 407 9.58 -20.01 7.37
C GLY A 407 10.26 -20.02 8.74
N VAL A 408 10.64 -21.20 9.24
CA VAL A 408 11.35 -21.39 10.50
C VAL A 408 12.85 -21.58 10.27
N ILE A 409 13.61 -21.55 11.37
CA ILE A 409 15.03 -21.80 11.49
C ILE A 409 15.15 -22.87 12.57
N ARG A 410 15.85 -23.97 12.29
CA ARG A 410 16.20 -24.97 13.29
C ARG A 410 17.19 -24.37 14.27
N THR A 411 16.89 -24.48 15.56
CA THR A 411 17.78 -24.02 16.61
C THR A 411 18.43 -25.25 17.21
N ASP A 412 19.62 -25.59 16.73
CA ASP A 412 20.38 -26.73 17.24
C ASP A 412 20.88 -26.41 18.65
N ALA A 413 20.14 -26.87 19.66
CA ALA A 413 20.58 -26.92 21.05
C ALA A 413 20.79 -28.37 21.55
N ALA A 414 20.77 -29.37 20.66
CA ALA A 414 20.99 -30.78 21.03
C ALA A 414 22.00 -31.56 20.16
N GLU A 415 22.52 -31.03 19.05
CA GLU A 415 23.46 -31.79 18.19
C GLU A 415 24.70 -30.99 17.72
N ALA A 416 25.12 -29.95 18.44
CA ALA A 416 26.45 -29.38 18.25
C ALA A 416 27.50 -30.19 19.02
N ALA A 417 27.88 -31.37 18.49
CA ALA A 417 29.10 -32.04 18.94
C ALA A 417 30.34 -31.19 18.58
N PRO A 418 31.38 -31.12 19.43
CA PRO A 418 32.55 -30.30 19.16
C PRO A 418 33.48 -31.06 18.21
N ALA A 419 33.44 -30.71 16.92
CA ALA A 419 34.40 -31.21 15.94
C ALA A 419 35.48 -30.16 15.64
N ILE A 420 36.22 -29.72 16.67
CA ILE A 420 37.59 -29.20 16.49
C ILE A 420 38.44 -29.63 17.69
N ALA A 421 38.87 -30.89 17.70
CA ALA A 421 40.06 -31.35 18.42
C ALA A 421 40.46 -32.74 17.91
N ALA A 422 41.28 -32.79 16.85
CA ALA A 422 42.33 -33.80 16.63
C ALA A 422 42.85 -33.75 15.19
N ALA A 423 43.83 -32.88 14.93
CA ALA A 423 44.82 -33.12 13.90
C ALA A 423 46.14 -32.49 14.36
N GLY A 424 47.17 -33.32 14.58
CA GLY A 424 48.55 -32.83 14.70
C GLY A 424 49.34 -33.25 15.94
N GLY A 425 49.13 -34.47 16.45
CA GLY A 425 50.06 -35.09 17.41
C GLY A 425 50.92 -36.17 16.74
N GLY A 426 52.03 -35.76 16.11
CA GLY A 426 53.33 -36.46 16.09
C GLY A 426 53.52 -37.79 15.33
N SER A 427 54.46 -37.77 14.36
CA SER A 427 55.58 -38.74 14.28
C SER A 427 56.69 -38.15 13.40
N ARG A 428 57.85 -37.82 13.97
CA ARG A 428 59.12 -38.59 13.99
C ARG A 428 59.98 -38.44 12.72
N ASN A 429 61.21 -37.97 12.98
CA ASN A 429 62.52 -38.22 12.36
C ASN A 429 62.58 -38.93 11.00
N ASP A 430 63.44 -38.42 10.11
CA ASP A 430 64.75 -39.03 9.84
C ASP A 430 65.63 -38.14 8.94
N ALA A 431 66.95 -38.25 9.18
CA ALA A 431 68.13 -37.76 8.43
C ALA A 431 68.52 -36.27 8.50
#